data_AF-A0A355ES09-F1
#
_entry.id   AF-A0A355ES09-F1
#
_cell.length_a   1.000
_cell.length_b   1.000
_cell.length_c   1.000
_cell.angle_alpha   90.00
_cell.angle_beta   90.00
_cell.angle_gamma   90.00
#
_symmetry.space_group_name_H-M   'P 1'
#
loop_
_entity.id
_entity.type
_entity.pdbx_description
1 polymer ?
#
loop_
_entity_poly.entity_id
_entity_poly.type
_entity_poly.pdbx_seq_one_letter_code
_entity_poly.pdbx_strand_id
1 'polypeptide(L)'
;MRSCSRQDDEIKMVSLPCSGKLDILYLTKAFDTGADGAVIMICKEGECRYMEGNMRARKRAHAVDELLQEAGLGKGRTRVIQMDDEGIAGVIHKLEDFRLQIKAMVQNTAVNGVDSSSSV
;
A
#
# COMPACT_ATOMS: atom_id res chain seq x y z
N MET A 1 -14.35 -21.50 -24.63
CA MET A 1 -12.87 -21.65 -24.69
C MET A 1 -12.26 -20.32 -25.10
N ARG A 2 -11.93 -19.47 -24.12
CA ARG A 2 -11.04 -18.30 -24.28
C ARG A 2 -10.12 -18.36 -23.05
N SER A 3 -8.96 -18.94 -23.25
CA SER A 3 -7.79 -18.84 -22.38
C SER A 3 -7.28 -17.38 -22.35
N CYS A 4 -6.51 -17.05 -21.32
CA CYS A 4 -5.94 -15.73 -20.94
C CYS A 4 -6.88 -14.88 -20.06
N SER A 5 -6.48 -14.42 -18.88
CA SER A 5 -5.13 -14.09 -18.41
C SER A 5 -4.75 -14.80 -17.11
N ARG A 6 -3.54 -15.34 -17.06
CA ARG A 6 -2.86 -15.62 -15.78
C ARG A 6 -2.67 -14.25 -15.11
N GLN A 7 -3.35 -13.98 -14.01
CA GLN A 7 -3.06 -12.81 -13.20
C GLN A 7 -1.84 -13.14 -12.33
N ASP A 8 -0.66 -13.05 -12.92
CA ASP A 8 0.59 -12.85 -12.19
C ASP A 8 0.90 -11.34 -12.21
N ASP A 9 -0.04 -10.52 -11.74
CA ASP A 9 0.19 -9.09 -11.58
C ASP A 9 0.62 -8.85 -10.12
N GLU A 10 1.93 -8.74 -9.90
CA GLU A 10 2.57 -8.35 -8.63
C GLU A 10 2.03 -6.98 -8.12
N ILE A 11 1.37 -6.20 -8.99
CA ILE A 11 0.84 -4.88 -8.69
C ILE A 11 -0.61 -4.77 -9.19
N LYS A 12 -1.54 -4.52 -8.26
CA LYS A 12 -2.94 -4.19 -8.57
C LYS A 12 -3.19 -2.71 -8.33
N MET A 13 -3.63 -2.00 -9.39
CA MET A 13 -3.93 -0.57 -9.31
C MET A 13 -5.44 -0.33 -9.20
N VAL A 14 -5.83 0.51 -8.24
CA VAL A 14 -7.22 0.98 -8.08
C VAL A 14 -7.23 2.49 -8.32
N SER A 15 -7.95 2.94 -9.34
CA SER A 15 -8.08 4.35 -9.65
C SER A 15 -9.18 4.99 -8.79
N LEU A 16 -8.84 6.11 -8.16
CA LEU A 16 -9.77 6.96 -7.42
C LEU A 16 -9.72 8.37 -8.00
N PRO A 17 -10.83 9.13 -7.99
CA PRO A 17 -10.87 10.49 -8.52
C PRO A 17 -9.96 11.46 -7.75
N CYS A 18 -9.68 11.17 -6.48
CA CYS A 18 -8.76 11.91 -5.64
C CYS A 18 -8.30 11.03 -4.48
N SER A 19 -7.07 11.24 -4.00
CA SER A 19 -6.57 10.64 -2.76
C SER A 19 -7.44 10.97 -1.54
N GLY A 20 -8.17 12.09 -1.55
CA GLY A 20 -9.11 12.44 -0.48
C GLY A 20 -10.28 11.45 -0.33
N LYS A 21 -10.62 10.70 -1.37
CA LYS A 21 -11.65 9.65 -1.33
C LYS A 21 -11.15 8.34 -0.70
N LEU A 22 -9.83 8.16 -0.61
CA LEU A 22 -9.23 6.99 -0.01
C LEU A 22 -9.68 6.85 1.44
N ASP A 23 -10.32 5.73 1.77
CA ASP A 23 -10.73 5.38 3.12
C ASP A 23 -9.88 4.22 3.66
N ILE A 24 -9.84 4.06 4.98
CA ILE A 24 -9.17 2.95 5.68
C ILE A 24 -9.68 1.60 5.16
N LEU A 25 -10.97 1.51 4.84
CA LEU A 25 -11.59 0.31 4.27
C LEU A 25 -10.97 -0.13 2.94
N TYR A 26 -10.47 0.80 2.10
CA TYR A 26 -9.80 0.42 0.86
C TYR A 26 -8.47 -0.28 1.12
N LEU A 27 -7.70 0.26 2.07
CA LEU A 27 -6.38 -0.27 2.40
C LEU A 27 -6.49 -1.60 3.14
N THR A 28 -7.33 -1.66 4.17
CA THR A 28 -7.59 -2.90 4.92
C THR A 28 -8.12 -4.00 4.00
N LYS A 29 -9.05 -3.69 3.09
CA LYS A 29 -9.53 -4.67 2.12
C LYS A 29 -8.43 -5.18 1.19
N ALA A 30 -7.46 -4.34 0.82
CA ALA A 30 -6.32 -4.78 0.02
C ALA A 30 -5.48 -5.81 0.78
N PHE A 31 -5.20 -5.58 2.06
CA PHE A 31 -4.50 -6.53 2.93
C PHE A 31 -5.29 -7.83 3.14
N ASP A 32 -6.62 -7.75 3.31
CA ASP A 32 -7.48 -8.94 3.39
C ASP A 32 -7.43 -9.81 2.13
N THR A 33 -7.20 -9.20 0.96
CA THR A 33 -7.04 -9.94 -0.31
C THR A 33 -5.64 -10.52 -0.51
N GLY A 34 -4.76 -10.41 0.49
CA GLY A 34 -3.39 -10.94 0.46
C GLY A 34 -2.37 -9.98 -0.15
N ALA A 35 -2.58 -8.67 -0.08
CA ALA A 35 -1.56 -7.71 -0.50
C ALA A 35 -0.43 -7.62 0.53
N ASP A 36 0.82 -7.69 0.08
CA ASP A 36 1.99 -7.54 0.97
C ASP A 36 2.26 -6.08 1.34
N GLY A 37 1.83 -5.14 0.50
CA GLY A 37 2.00 -3.70 0.71
C GLY A 37 1.04 -2.87 -0.12
N ALA A 38 0.79 -1.64 0.32
CA ALA A 38 -0.09 -0.69 -0.34
C ALA A 38 0.61 0.66 -0.58
N VAL A 39 0.53 1.15 -1.82
CA VAL A 39 1.08 2.44 -2.21
C VAL A 39 -0.04 3.42 -2.50
N ILE A 40 0.10 4.63 -1.97
CA ILE A 40 -0.91 5.69 -2.08
C ILE A 40 -0.26 6.87 -2.79
N MET A 41 -0.78 7.19 -3.97
CA MET A 41 -0.34 8.33 -4.76
C MET A 41 -1.12 9.58 -4.34
N ILE A 42 -0.41 10.66 -4.02
CA ILE A 42 -1.00 11.95 -3.66
C ILE A 42 -0.38 13.09 -4.46
N CYS A 43 -1.16 14.16 -4.64
CA CYS A 43 -0.64 15.45 -5.10
C CYS A 43 0.37 16.01 -4.09
N LYS A 44 1.28 16.87 -4.58
CA LYS A 44 2.19 17.65 -3.74
C LYS A 44 1.44 18.41 -2.65
N GLU A 45 2.09 18.61 -1.52
CA GLU A 45 1.54 19.41 -0.44
C GLU A 45 1.34 20.86 -0.90
N GLY A 46 0.17 21.44 -0.60
CA GLY A 46 -0.21 22.78 -1.10
C GLY A 46 -0.86 22.81 -2.49
N GLU A 47 -0.71 21.78 -3.32
CA GLU A 47 -1.30 21.72 -4.68
C GLU A 47 -2.59 20.89 -4.75
N CYS A 48 -3.21 20.59 -3.61
CA CYS A 48 -4.41 19.78 -3.58
C CYS A 48 -5.61 20.55 -4.13
N ARG A 49 -6.13 20.10 -5.28
CA ARG A 49 -7.36 20.64 -5.89
C ARG A 49 -8.58 20.53 -4.97
N TYR A 50 -8.59 19.54 -4.07
CA TYR A 50 -9.70 19.27 -3.16
C TYR A 50 -9.34 19.62 -1.71
N MET A 51 -8.62 20.73 -1.53
CA MET A 51 -8.21 21.31 -0.24
C MET A 51 -7.22 20.44 0.55
N GLU A 52 -7.73 19.50 1.35
CA GLU A 52 -6.93 18.73 2.31
C GLU A 52 -6.92 17.23 1.99
N GLY A 53 -7.31 16.84 0.78
CA GLY A 53 -7.41 15.43 0.39
C GLY A 53 -6.09 14.67 0.54
N ASN A 54 -4.97 15.30 0.19
CA ASN A 54 -3.63 14.75 0.34
C ASN A 54 -3.25 14.55 1.82
N MET A 55 -3.51 15.53 2.69
CA MET A 55 -3.24 15.45 4.13
C MET A 55 -4.09 14.37 4.80
N ARG A 56 -5.37 14.26 4.44
CA ARG A 56 -6.27 13.22 4.96
C ARG A 56 -5.82 11.83 4.54
N ALA A 57 -5.41 11.65 3.28
CA ALA A 57 -4.86 10.39 2.79
C ALA A 57 -3.60 9.98 3.57
N ARG A 58 -2.70 10.94 3.86
CA ARG A 58 -1.49 10.68 4.65
C ARG A 58 -1.82 10.21 6.08
N LYS A 59 -2.76 10.88 6.75
CA LYS A 59 -3.23 10.49 8.10
C LYS A 59 -3.86 9.09 8.08
N ARG A 60 -4.70 8.79 7.08
CA ARG A 60 -5.32 7.47 6.93
C ARG A 60 -4.31 6.37 6.65
N ALA A 61 -3.30 6.64 5.83
CA ALA A 61 -2.20 5.71 5.57
C ALA A 61 -1.46 5.36 6.87
N HIS A 62 -1.11 6.38 7.67
CA HIS A 62 -0.45 6.18 8.96
C HIS A 62 -1.31 5.37 9.93
N ALA A 63 -2.60 5.69 10.04
CA ALA A 63 -3.52 4.95 10.89
C ALA A 63 -3.59 3.47 10.47
N VAL A 64 -3.60 3.17 9.17
CA VAL A 64 -3.56 1.78 8.69
C VAL A 64 -2.24 1.11 9.03
N ASP A 65 -1.11 1.81 8.88
CA ASP A 65 0.21 1.26 9.24
C ASP A 65 0.30 0.87 10.73
N GLU A 66 -0.29 1.70 11.61
CA GLU A 66 -0.42 1.41 13.04
C GLU A 66 -1.34 0.21 13.30
N LEU A 67 -2.49 0.15 12.62
CA LEU A 67 -3.41 -1.00 12.72
C LEU A 67 -2.75 -2.31 12.24
N LEU A 68 -1.92 -2.27 11.20
CA LEU A 68 -1.17 -3.43 10.73
C LEU A 68 -0.10 -3.86 11.74
N GLN A 69 0.53 -2.92 12.43
CA GLN A 69 1.44 -3.22 13.52
C GLN A 69 0.72 -3.93 14.67
N GLU A 70 -0.44 -3.44 15.08
CA GLU A 70 -1.28 -4.05 16.12
C GLU A 70 -1.81 -5.44 15.72
N ALA A 71 -2.10 -5.64 14.44
CA ALA A 71 -2.53 -6.92 13.88
C ALA A 71 -1.40 -7.97 13.76
N GLY A 72 -0.16 -7.62 14.14
CA GLY A 72 1.00 -8.54 14.04
C GLY A 72 1.60 -8.65 12.65
N LEU A 73 1.12 -7.86 11.69
CA LEU A 73 1.67 -7.77 10.33
C LEU A 73 2.91 -6.87 10.29
N GLY A 74 3.08 -5.98 11.27
CA GLY A 74 4.22 -5.09 11.38
C GLY A 74 4.09 -3.81 10.57
N LYS A 75 5.02 -2.90 10.81
CA LYS A 75 4.98 -1.51 10.32
C LYS A 75 5.72 -1.34 8.98
N GLY A 76 5.32 -0.36 8.18
CA GLY A 76 5.99 -0.01 6.92
C GLY A 76 5.46 -0.72 5.69
N ARG A 77 4.26 -1.30 5.78
CA ARG A 77 3.56 -1.93 4.64
C ARG A 77 2.70 -0.96 3.86
N THR A 78 2.55 0.26 4.35
CA THR A 78 1.92 1.35 3.60
C THR A 78 2.94 2.42 3.24
N ARG A 79 2.87 2.95 2.01
CA ARG A 79 3.74 4.03 1.55
C ARG A 79 2.94 5.10 0.83
N VAL A 80 3.18 6.35 1.19
CA VAL A 80 2.61 7.52 0.51
C VAL A 80 3.67 8.09 -0.43
N ILE A 81 3.36 8.12 -1.73
CA ILE A 81 4.21 8.74 -2.76
C ILE A 81 3.54 10.04 -3.19
N GLN A 82 4.31 11.12 -3.14
CA GLN A 82 3.89 12.42 -3.64
C GLN A 82 4.36 12.58 -5.07
N MET A 83 3.49 13.11 -5.93
CA MET A 83 3.90 13.64 -7.22
C MET A 83 4.66 14.93 -6.98
N ASP A 84 5.92 14.95 -7.38
CA ASP A 84 6.83 16.08 -7.33
C ASP A 84 7.26 16.49 -8.75
N ASP A 85 8.17 17.45 -8.82
CA ASP A 85 8.60 18.07 -10.07
C ASP A 85 9.45 17.11 -10.95
N GLU A 86 9.91 15.98 -10.40
CA GLU A 86 10.57 14.88 -11.12
C GLU A 86 9.58 14.04 -11.95
N GLY A 87 8.27 14.26 -11.75
CA GLY A 87 7.20 13.64 -12.52
C GLY A 87 7.19 12.11 -12.40
N ILE A 88 7.07 11.43 -13.53
CA ILE A 88 6.87 9.97 -13.57
C ILE A 88 8.15 9.22 -13.15
N ALA A 89 9.33 9.75 -13.45
CA ALA A 89 10.60 9.08 -13.15
C ALA A 89 10.82 8.94 -11.63
N GLY A 90 10.56 10.00 -10.85
CA GLY A 90 10.68 9.97 -9.40
C GLY A 90 9.68 9.01 -8.74
N VAL A 91 8.48 8.88 -9.32
CA VAL A 91 7.48 7.91 -8.85
C VAL A 91 7.93 6.47 -9.08
N ILE A 92 8.48 6.17 -10.26
CA ILE A 92 8.98 4.82 -10.58
C ILE A 92 10.08 4.41 -9.61
N HIS A 93 11.05 5.30 -9.35
CA HIS A 93 12.14 5.01 -8.43
C HIS A 93 11.62 4.69 -7.01
N LYS A 94 10.71 5.53 -6.49
CA LYS A 94 10.09 5.31 -5.17
C LYS A 94 9.27 4.02 -5.11
N LEU A 95 8.65 3.62 -6.22
CA LEU A 95 7.89 2.37 -6.32
C LEU A 95 8.84 1.16 -6.32
N GLU A 96 9.96 1.23 -7.03
CA GLU A 96 11.00 0.20 -7.04
C GLU A 96 11.62 0.00 -5.66
N ASP A 97 11.96 1.10 -4.97
CA ASP A 97 12.46 1.06 -3.60
C ASP A 97 11.46 0.38 -2.66
N PHE A 98 10.18 0.73 -2.79
CA PHE A 98 9.13 0.13 -1.97
C PHE A 98 8.96 -1.36 -2.29
N ARG A 99 9.02 -1.76 -3.56
CA ARG A 99 8.99 -3.17 -3.96
C ARG A 99 10.14 -3.97 -3.32
N LEU A 100 11.35 -3.42 -3.33
CA LEU A 100 12.51 -4.05 -2.69
C LEU A 100 12.32 -4.17 -1.17
N GLN A 101 11.79 -3.13 -0.53
CA GLN A 101 11.48 -3.14 0.90
C GLN A 101 10.49 -4.26 1.25
N ILE A 102 9.37 -4.36 0.52
CA ILE A 102 8.35 -5.39 0.75
C ILE A 102 8.89 -6.80 0.53
N LYS A 103 9.68 -7.02 -0.54
CA LYS A 103 10.32 -8.33 -0.78
C LYS A 103 11.20 -8.78 0.39
N ALA A 104 11.99 -7.87 0.95
CA ALA A 104 12.81 -8.18 2.13
C ALA A 104 11.95 -8.52 3.36
N MET A 105 10.82 -7.82 3.55
CA MET A 105 9.92 -8.06 4.68
C MET A 105 9.12 -9.38 4.56
N VAL A 106 8.69 -9.74 3.36
CA VAL A 106 7.97 -11.00 3.11
C VAL A 106 8.89 -12.20 3.39
N GLN A 107 10.15 -12.14 2.93
CA GLN A 107 11.14 -13.18 3.22
C GLN A 107 11.39 -13.34 4.72
N ASN A 108 11.35 -12.26 5.50
CA ASN A 108 11.47 -12.31 6.96
C ASN A 108 10.22 -12.87 7.66
N THR A 109 9.04 -12.73 7.07
CA THR A 109 7.79 -13.28 7.63
C THR A 109 7.74 -14.80 7.44
N ALA A 110 8.24 -15.31 6.31
CA ALA A 110 8.33 -16.75 6.03
C ALA A 110 9.24 -17.51 7.02
N VAL A 111 10.22 -16.84 7.65
CA VAL A 111 11.12 -17.44 8.65
C VAL A 111 10.48 -17.48 10.05
N ASN A 112 9.46 -16.65 10.31
CA ASN A 112 8.81 -16.53 11.63
C ASN A 112 7.42 -17.21 11.69
N GLY A 113 6.96 -17.84 10.61
CA GLY A 113 5.70 -18.57 10.55
C GLY A 113 5.83 -20.03 10.96
N VAL A 114 6.12 -20.29 12.24
CA VAL A 114 5.86 -21.59 12.88
C VAL A 114 4.73 -21.37 13.89
N ASP A 115 3.60 -21.99 13.60
CA ASP A 115 2.59 -22.55 14.51
C ASP A 115 2.07 -21.67 15.67
N SER A 116 0.87 -21.12 15.51
CA SER A 116 -0.05 -20.93 16.63
C SER A 116 -1.50 -20.83 16.15
N SER A 117 -2.12 -21.99 15.88
CA SER A 117 -3.39 -22.44 16.49
C SER A 117 -4.08 -23.49 15.61
N SER A 118 -3.61 -24.73 15.69
CA SER A 118 -4.54 -25.87 15.78
C SER A 118 -5.14 -25.88 17.18
N SER A 119 -6.43 -26.21 17.28
CA SER A 119 -7.15 -26.67 18.48
C SER A 119 -7.62 -25.59 19.47
N VAL A 120 -8.90 -25.22 19.36
CA VAL A 120 -9.90 -25.51 20.40
C VAL A 120 -11.17 -26.00 19.71
#